data_AF-R9GWH3-F1
#
_entry.id   AF-R9GWH3-F1
#
_cell.length_a   1.000
_cell.length_b   1.000
_cell.length_c   1.000
_cell.angle_alpha   90.00
_cell.angle_beta   90.00
_cell.angle_gamma   90.00
#
_symmetry.space_group_name_H-M   'P 1'
#
loop_
_entity.id
_entity.type
_entity.pdbx_description
1 polymer ?
#
loop_
_entity_poly.entity_id
_entity_poly.type
_entity_poly.pdbx_seq_one_letter_code
_entity_poly.pdbx_strand_id
1 'polypeptide(L)' 'MGHTVIEAINRQLAHYPYHIGQIVFIGKMACNESWLSLSIPRGKSADYNADKFAQDKHKEHFTDEFLNKLNDQS' A
#
# COMPACT_ATOMS: atom_id res chain seq x y z
N MET A 1 -20.50 -20.62 -22.47
CA MET A 1 -20.99 -19.35 -21.92
C MET A 1 -19.81 -18.38 -21.91
N GLY A 2 -19.75 -17.46 -22.87
CA GLY A 2 -18.63 -16.53 -23.00
C GLY A 2 -18.71 -15.43 -21.95
N HIS A 3 -17.59 -15.17 -21.27
CA HIS A 3 -17.50 -14.01 -20.38
C HIS A 3 -17.29 -12.74 -21.19
N THR A 4 -17.94 -11.66 -20.79
CA THR A 4 -17.61 -10.35 -21.37
C THR A 4 -16.18 -9.96 -20.98
N VAL A 5 -15.55 -9.10 -21.79
CA VAL A 5 -14.21 -8.58 -21.47
C VAL A 5 -14.17 -7.94 -20.08
N ILE A 6 -15.25 -7.25 -19.69
CA ILE A 6 -15.39 -6.64 -18.37
C ILE A 6 -15.46 -7.68 -17.24
N GLU A 7 -16.21 -8.76 -17.42
CA GLU A 7 -16.25 -9.86 -16.44
C GLU A 7 -14.89 -10.53 -16.26
N ALA A 8 -14.16 -10.74 -17.36
CA ALA A 8 -12.81 -11.29 -17.31
C ALA A 8 -11.84 -10.38 -16.55
N ILE A 9 -11.88 -9.08 -16.81
CA ILE A 9 -11.06 -8.07 -16.10
C ILE A 9 -11.41 -8.03 -14.62
N ASN A 10 -12.70 -7.95 -14.28
CA ASN A 10 -13.14 -7.87 -12.88
C ASN A 10 -12.75 -9.10 -12.07
N ARG A 11 -12.81 -10.30 -12.68
CA ARG A 11 -12.35 -11.53 -12.04
C ARG A 11 -10.85 -11.49 -11.75
N GLN A 12 -10.03 -11.03 -12.69
CA GLN A 12 -8.58 -10.89 -12.48
C GLN A 12 -8.26 -9.84 -11.42
N LEU A 13 -8.99 -8.71 -11.43
CA LEU A 13 -8.84 -7.64 -10.46
C LEU A 13 -9.13 -8.13 -9.03
N ALA A 14 -10.11 -9.00 -8.85
CA ALA A 14 -10.40 -9.62 -7.54
C ALA A 14 -9.41 -10.75 -7.18
N HIS A 15 -8.87 -11.44 -8.17
CA HIS A 15 -7.97 -12.58 -7.99
C HIS A 15 -6.55 -12.16 -7.57
N TYR A 16 -5.99 -11.09 -8.13
CA TYR A 16 -4.63 -10.65 -7.79
C TYR A 16 -4.46 -10.27 -6.31
N PRO A 17 -5.38 -9.51 -5.68
CA PRO A 17 -5.30 -9.23 -4.25
C PRO A 17 -5.24 -10.48 -3.36
N TYR A 18 -5.86 -11.58 -3.77
CA TYR A 18 -5.82 -12.84 -3.01
C TYR A 18 -4.38 -13.38 -2.95
N HIS A 19 -3.71 -13.51 -4.09
CA HIS A 19 -2.33 -14.00 -4.14
C HIS A 19 -1.35 -13.01 -3.53
N ILE A 20 -1.53 -11.71 -3.76
CA ILE A 20 -0.71 -10.67 -3.14
C ILE A 20 -0.86 -10.74 -1.61
N GLY A 21 -2.08 -10.92 -1.10
CA GLY A 21 -2.36 -11.09 0.32
C GLY A 21 -1.64 -12.30 0.92
N GLN A 22 -1.64 -13.44 0.22
CA GLN A 22 -0.91 -14.65 0.65
C GLN A 22 0.60 -14.38 0.74
N ILE A 23 1.18 -13.73 -0.27
CA ILE A 23 2.62 -13.39 -0.30
C ILE A 23 2.98 -12.43 0.83
N VAL A 24 2.20 -11.36 1.02
CA VAL A 24 2.42 -10.37 2.08
C VAL A 24 2.30 -11.03 3.46
N PHE A 25 1.33 -11.92 3.65
CA PHE A 25 1.15 -12.61 4.93
C PHE A 25 2.33 -13.54 5.26
N ILE A 26 2.82 -14.28 4.27
CA ILE A 26 4.03 -15.11 4.43
C ILE A 26 5.24 -14.23 4.76
N GLY A 27 5.45 -13.14 4.02
CA GLY A 27 6.54 -12.19 4.30
C GLY A 27 6.45 -11.61 5.71
N LYS A 28 5.26 -11.26 6.16
CA LYS A 28 5.02 -10.77 7.53
C LYS A 28 5.39 -11.80 8.59
N MET A 29 5.00 -13.06 8.39
CA MET A 29 5.38 -14.14 9.31
C MET A 29 6.90 -14.37 9.31
N ALA A 30 7.54 -14.32 8.14
CA ALA A 30 8.98 -14.53 8.01
C ALA A 30 9.81 -13.40 8.66
N CYS A 31 9.39 -12.14 8.52
CA CYS A 31 10.09 -11.00 9.11
C CYS A 31 9.79 -10.78 10.60
N ASN A 32 8.68 -11.33 11.12
CA ASN A 32 8.23 -11.18 12.51
C ASN A 32 8.32 -9.72 13.02
N GLU A 33 9.16 -9.44 14.02
CA GLU A 33 9.36 -8.11 14.61
C GLU A 33 10.03 -7.12 13.66
N SER A 34 10.78 -7.60 12.67
CA SER A 34 11.42 -6.77 11.64
C SER A 34 10.46 -6.40 10.51
N TRP A 35 9.19 -6.82 10.56
CA TRP A 35 8.22 -6.44 9.55
C TRP A 35 7.89 -4.94 9.61
N LEU A 36 8.18 -4.22 8.53
CA LEU A 36 7.79 -2.83 8.35
C LEU A 36 6.40 -2.76 7.69
N SER A 37 5.53 -1.91 8.24
CA SER A 37 4.20 -1.68 7.67
C SER A 37 4.32 -1.10 6.25
N LEU A 38 3.67 -1.72 5.27
CA LEU A 38 3.64 -1.26 3.87
C LEU A 38 2.71 -0.05 3.64
N SER A 39 2.04 0.40 4.70
CA SER A 39 1.14 1.55 4.73
C SER A 39 1.15 2.17 6.13
N ILE A 40 0.13 2.96 6.49
CA ILE A 40 0.01 3.56 7.81
C ILE A 40 -0.18 2.46 8.87
N PRO A 41 0.66 2.41 9.92
CA PRO A 41 0.51 1.44 11.00
C PRO A 41 -0.89 1.46 11.63
N ARG A 42 -1.35 0.31 12.11
CA ARG A 42 -2.68 0.18 12.72
C ARG A 42 -2.83 1.17 13.88
N GLY A 43 -3.90 1.96 13.85
CA GLY A 43 -4.20 2.97 14.87
C GLY A 43 -3.48 4.31 14.67
N LYS A 44 -2.66 4.46 13.62
CA LYS A 44 -1.92 5.71 13.32
C LYS A 44 -2.52 6.56 12.20
N SER A 45 -3.70 6.21 11.72
CA SER A 45 -4.36 6.95 10.64
C SER A 45 -4.76 8.37 11.03
N ALA A 46 -5.18 8.60 12.28
CA ALA A 46 -5.55 9.94 12.75
C ALA A 46 -4.33 10.87 12.77
N ASP A 47 -3.23 10.43 13.39
CA ASP A 47 -1.95 11.16 13.45
C ASP A 47 -1.45 11.46 12.02
N TYR A 48 -1.37 10.44 11.15
CA TYR A 48 -0.93 10.61 9.76
C TYR A 48 -1.77 11.62 8.98
N ASN A 49 -3.10 11.58 9.14
CA ASN A 49 -3.99 12.51 8.45
C ASN A 49 -3.84 13.93 8.99
N ALA A 50 -3.69 14.11 10.31
CA ALA A 50 -3.46 15.41 10.91
C ALA A 50 -2.21 16.07 10.33
N ASP A 51 -1.09 15.32 10.27
CA ASP A 51 0.16 15.79 9.70
C ASP A 51 0.03 16.10 8.20
N LYS A 52 -0.60 15.19 7.44
CA LYS A 52 -0.77 15.33 5.98
C LYS A 52 -1.62 16.53 5.61
N PHE A 53 -2.67 16.83 6.37
CA PHE A 53 -3.56 17.96 6.09
C PHE A 53 -3.10 19.29 6.71
N ALA A 54 -2.10 19.27 7.58
CA ALA A 54 -1.44 20.47 8.08
C ALA A 54 -0.50 21.11 7.02
N GLN A 55 -0.08 20.33 6.01
CA GLN A 55 0.77 20.82 4.93
C GLN A 55 -0.01 21.66 3.92
N ASP A 56 0.66 22.67 3.36
CA ASP A 56 0.08 23.48 2.29
C ASP A 56 -0.21 22.64 1.04
N LYS A 57 -1.31 22.97 0.36
CA LYS A 57 -1.68 22.31 -0.90
C LYS A 57 -0.61 22.58 -1.93
N HIS A 58 0.02 21.50 -2.41
CA HIS A 58 1.01 21.56 -3.46
C HIS A 58 0.78 20.42 -4.45
N LYS A 59 1.39 20.54 -5.63
CA LYS A 59 1.30 19.52 -6.67
C LYS A 59 2.58 18.70 -6.64
N GLU A 60 2.48 17.48 -6.13
CA GLU A 60 3.56 16.50 -6.07
C GLU A 60 3.11 15.18 -6.68
N HIS A 61 4.07 14.31 -7.04
CA HIS A 61 3.75 12.95 -7.41
C HIS A 61 3.66 12.11 -6.12
N PHE A 62 2.63 11.28 -5.99
CA PHE A 62 2.38 10.52 -4.75
C PHE A 62 3.54 9.60 -4.34
N THR A 63 4.45 9.26 -5.25
CA THR A 63 5.64 8.45 -4.95
C THR A 63 6.76 9.25 -4.30
N ASP A 64 6.76 10.57 -4.43
CA ASP A 64 7.85 11.43 -3.95
C ASP A 64 7.98 11.32 -2.42
N GLU A 65 6.85 11.22 -1.71
CA GLU A 65 6.80 10.96 -0.26
C GLU A 65 7.58 9.68 0.13
N PHE A 66 7.49 8.63 -0.69
CA PHE A 66 8.11 7.33 -0.39
C PHE A 66 9.57 7.28 -0.80
N LEU A 67 9.92 7.85 -1.97
CA LEU A 67 11.29 7.86 -2.49
C LEU A 67 12.22 8.73 -1.64
N ASN A 68 11.74 9.90 -1.18
CA ASN A 68 12.51 10.78 -0.32
C ASN A 68 12.82 10.11 1.03
N LYS A 69 11.82 9.45 1.65
CA LYS A 69 12.02 8.69 2.90
C LYS A 69 13.03 7.57 2.79
N LEU A 70 13.11 6.88 1.64
CA LEU A 70 14.10 5.83 1.41
C LEU A 70 15.53 6.40 1.29
N ASN A 71 15.67 7.53 0.61
CA ASN A 71 16.96 8.19 0.43
C ASN A 71 17.50 8.78 1.74
N ASP A 72 16.62 9.26 2.63
CA ASP A 72 17.00 9.82 3.93
C ASP A 72 17.42 8.75 4.97
N GLN A 73 17.17 7.46 4.70
CA GLN A 73 17.55 6.33 5.56
C GLN A 73 18.80 5.56 5.08
N SER A 74 19.45 6.03 4.01
CA SER A 74 20.67 5.45 3.43
C SER A 74 21.90 6.27 3.78
#